data_AF-A0A916YGB8-F1
#
_entry.id   AF-A0A916YGB8-F1
#
_cell.length_a   1.000
_cell.length_b   1.000
_cell.length_c   1.000
_cell.angle_alpha   90.00
_cell.angle_beta   90.00
_cell.angle_gamma   90.00
#
_symmetry.space_group_name_H-M   'P 1'
#
loop_
_entity.id
_entity.type
_entity.pdbx_description
1 polymer ?
#
loop_
_entity_poly.entity_id
_entity_poly.type
_entity_poly.pdbx_seq_one_letter_code
_entity_poly.pdbx_strand_id
1 'polypeptide(L)'
;MVLPNTDSRLSRITDSYFEYYLEELKYYLSPLFDYKQGNCHNVNHIASLILRSYGVQHKKIWIYAPTRYREDSKQTILLPDPNGISPNGLLTWGFHVALLLEHQGTEVVFDLFLNSNQPLSVGQWLETMNARQFYVDIEQPDHYLFYTEASANKKNGLFSGRYFKYEGLCREQNWLAKGLAINETAVEFYTNEKFHLKYNTPLSNDYRLFVGRVNNFECVLRDAAVNKKMTEAFQKKYASLIAEYRLIYTRNLEKWIEKVSSFLSI
;
A
#
# COMPACT_ATOMS: atom_id res chain seq x y z
N MET A 1 16.60 -25.20 15.53
CA MET A 1 15.36 -24.65 14.95
C MET A 1 14.40 -24.42 16.10
N VAL A 2 14.39 -23.22 16.65
CA VAL A 2 13.55 -22.87 17.80
C VAL A 2 12.35 -22.13 17.21
N LEU A 3 11.26 -22.87 16.96
CA LEU A 3 9.98 -22.25 16.64
C LEU A 3 9.46 -21.63 17.94
N PRO A 4 9.24 -20.30 18.02
CA PRO A 4 8.51 -19.72 19.13
C PRO A 4 7.12 -20.34 19.11
N ASN A 5 6.56 -20.64 20.30
CA ASN A 5 5.21 -21.18 20.51
C ASN A 5 4.25 -20.62 19.46
N THR A 6 3.92 -21.44 18.46
CA THR A 6 2.92 -21.12 17.46
C THR A 6 1.62 -20.88 18.20
N ASP A 7 1.00 -19.72 17.96
CA ASP A 7 -0.29 -19.40 18.53
C ASP A 7 -1.28 -20.51 18.14
N SER A 8 -1.67 -21.31 19.13
CA SER A 8 -2.47 -22.54 18.97
C SER A 8 -3.83 -22.35 18.29
N ARG A 9 -4.22 -21.09 18.04
CA ARG A 9 -5.44 -20.72 17.32
C ARG A 9 -5.36 -20.96 15.82
N LEU A 10 -4.19 -20.80 15.19
CA LEU A 10 -4.05 -20.86 13.73
C LEU A 10 -3.62 -22.23 13.20
N SER A 11 -2.97 -23.05 14.04
CA SER A 11 -2.67 -24.46 13.70
C SER A 11 -3.92 -25.33 13.53
N ARG A 12 -5.11 -24.79 13.80
CA ARG A 12 -6.41 -25.44 13.62
C ARG A 12 -7.09 -25.08 12.30
N ILE A 13 -6.52 -24.18 11.49
CA ILE A 13 -7.21 -23.56 10.35
C ILE A 13 -6.70 -24.09 8.99
N THR A 14 -5.47 -24.57 8.90
CA THR A 14 -4.87 -24.97 7.61
C THR A 14 -3.95 -26.18 7.73
N ASP A 15 -3.96 -27.06 6.73
CA ASP A 15 -3.10 -28.26 6.69
C ASP A 15 -1.72 -28.00 6.06
N SER A 16 -1.46 -26.77 5.57
CA SER A 16 -0.17 -26.35 5.02
C SER A 16 0.33 -25.02 5.59
N TYR A 17 1.63 -24.94 5.88
CA TYR A 17 2.29 -23.69 6.32
C TYR A 17 2.10 -22.53 5.33
N PHE A 18 1.87 -22.85 4.06
CA PHE A 18 1.71 -21.86 3.01
C PHE A 18 0.38 -21.10 3.10
N GLU A 19 -0.71 -21.81 3.37
CA GLU A 19 -2.02 -21.20 3.68
C GLU A 19 -1.98 -20.45 5.01
N TYR A 20 -1.28 -21.00 6.02
CA TYR A 20 -1.04 -20.33 7.29
C TYR A 20 -0.41 -18.93 7.10
N TYR A 21 0.61 -18.80 6.25
CA TYR A 21 1.25 -17.50 6.00
C TYR A 21 0.30 -16.50 5.33
N LEU A 22 -0.57 -16.95 4.43
CA LEU A 22 -1.56 -16.07 3.82
C LEU A 22 -2.56 -15.54 4.86
N GLU A 23 -3.09 -16.42 5.70
CA GLU A 23 -4.03 -16.04 6.77
C GLU A 23 -3.36 -15.14 7.83
N GLU A 24 -2.11 -15.41 8.18
CA GLU A 24 -1.32 -14.54 9.06
C GLU A 24 -1.15 -13.14 8.49
N LEU A 25 -0.80 -13.03 7.22
CA LEU A 25 -0.68 -11.73 6.56
C LEU A 25 -2.04 -11.02 6.50
N LYS A 26 -3.14 -11.72 6.23
CA LYS A 26 -4.49 -11.12 6.29
C LYS A 26 -4.81 -10.62 7.69
N TYR A 27 -4.49 -11.39 8.73
CA TYR A 27 -4.74 -11.02 10.11
C TYR A 27 -3.99 -9.74 10.51
N TYR A 28 -2.68 -9.67 10.23
CA TYR A 28 -1.88 -8.50 10.60
C TYR A 28 -2.13 -7.27 9.73
N LEU A 29 -2.47 -7.48 8.46
CA LEU A 29 -2.54 -6.40 7.49
C LEU A 29 -3.96 -5.92 7.23
N SER A 30 -4.98 -6.59 7.75
CA SER A 30 -6.34 -6.06 7.70
C SER A 30 -6.48 -4.87 8.66
N PRO A 31 -7.11 -3.76 8.25
CA PRO A 31 -7.78 -3.55 6.96
C PRO A 31 -6.93 -2.78 5.93
N LEU A 32 -5.61 -2.67 6.10
CA LEU A 32 -4.73 -1.80 5.30
C LEU A 32 -4.85 -1.97 3.78
N PHE A 33 -5.02 -3.22 3.32
CA PHE A 33 -5.10 -3.54 1.89
C PHE A 33 -6.49 -3.26 1.29
N ASP A 34 -7.48 -2.89 2.11
CA ASP A 34 -8.77 -2.41 1.62
C ASP A 34 -8.65 -1.00 1.04
N TYR A 35 -7.65 -0.20 1.45
CA TYR A 35 -7.34 1.09 0.83
C TYR A 35 -6.34 0.93 -0.32
N LYS A 36 -6.86 0.87 -1.55
CA LYS A 36 -6.10 0.50 -2.76
C LYS A 36 -5.51 1.68 -3.53
N GLN A 37 -5.66 2.91 -3.03
CA GLN A 37 -5.28 4.13 -3.73
C GLN A 37 -3.77 4.44 -3.64
N GLY A 38 -3.03 3.77 -2.74
CA GLY A 38 -1.59 3.99 -2.60
C GLY A 38 -0.92 3.09 -1.55
N ASN A 39 0.36 3.37 -1.31
CA ASN A 39 1.17 2.76 -0.25
C ASN A 39 1.31 1.23 -0.30
N CYS A 40 1.14 0.61 -1.47
CA CYS A 40 1.37 -0.82 -1.66
C CYS A 40 2.78 -1.25 -1.22
N HIS A 41 3.81 -0.44 -1.44
CA HIS A 41 5.17 -0.69 -0.96
C HIS A 41 5.27 -0.74 0.57
N ASN A 42 4.52 0.09 1.29
CA ASN A 42 4.48 0.04 2.76
C ASN A 42 3.84 -1.26 3.23
N VAL A 43 2.63 -1.56 2.75
CA VAL A 43 1.89 -2.77 3.14
C VAL A 43 2.69 -4.04 2.80
N ASN A 44 3.29 -4.12 1.61
CA ASN A 44 4.10 -5.29 1.24
C ASN A 44 5.43 -5.35 1.98
N HIS A 45 5.99 -4.23 2.43
CA HIS A 45 7.22 -4.28 3.21
C HIS A 45 6.99 -4.75 4.64
N ILE A 46 5.90 -4.35 5.29
CA ILE A 46 5.53 -4.94 6.59
C ILE A 46 5.15 -6.42 6.44
N ALA A 47 4.48 -6.80 5.35
CA ALA A 47 4.23 -8.20 5.03
C ALA A 47 5.54 -9.01 4.91
N SER A 48 6.52 -8.44 4.21
CA SER A 48 7.86 -9.01 4.08
C SER A 48 8.60 -9.14 5.42
N LEU A 49 8.47 -8.16 6.31
CA LEU A 49 9.00 -8.23 7.67
C LEU A 49 8.36 -9.37 8.49
N ILE A 50 7.05 -9.53 8.42
CA ILE A 50 6.31 -10.62 9.08
C ILE A 50 6.81 -11.97 8.56
N LEU A 51 6.84 -12.17 7.24
CA LEU A 51 7.34 -13.42 6.65
C LEU A 51 8.79 -13.73 7.04
N ARG A 52 9.66 -12.70 7.08
CA ARG A 52 11.05 -12.86 7.54
C ARG A 52 11.14 -13.27 9.00
N SER A 53 10.27 -12.76 9.87
CA SER A 53 10.24 -13.16 11.28
C SER A 53 9.91 -14.65 11.47
N TYR A 54 9.23 -15.26 10.49
CA TYR A 54 8.99 -16.69 10.41
C TYR A 54 10.05 -17.49 9.63
N GLY A 55 11.12 -16.83 9.16
CA GLY A 55 12.17 -17.46 8.35
C GLY A 55 11.74 -17.83 6.93
N VAL A 56 10.64 -17.26 6.42
CA VAL A 56 10.09 -17.56 5.10
C VAL A 56 10.88 -16.85 4.01
N GLN A 57 11.45 -17.63 3.10
CA GLN A 57 12.12 -17.11 1.90
C GLN A 57 11.09 -16.59 0.90
N HIS A 58 11.32 -15.38 0.40
CA HIS A 58 10.45 -14.72 -0.56
C HIS A 58 11.20 -13.59 -1.28
N LYS A 59 10.62 -13.12 -2.37
CA LYS A 59 11.07 -11.95 -3.14
C LYS A 59 9.93 -10.93 -3.22
N LYS A 60 10.18 -9.81 -3.89
CA LYS A 60 9.15 -8.85 -4.30
C LYS A 60 9.09 -8.79 -5.81
N ILE A 61 7.89 -8.86 -6.36
CA ILE A 61 7.64 -8.61 -7.78
C ILE A 61 7.08 -7.19 -7.94
N TRP A 62 7.71 -6.43 -8.83
CA TRP A 62 7.35 -5.05 -9.12
C TRP A 62 6.85 -4.95 -10.55
N ILE A 63 5.78 -4.18 -10.76
CA ILE A 63 5.32 -3.80 -12.09
C ILE A 63 5.29 -2.28 -12.19
N TYR A 64 5.80 -1.76 -13.31
CA TYR A 64 5.89 -0.34 -13.59
C TYR A 64 5.10 -0.01 -14.84
N ALA A 65 4.24 0.99 -14.73
CA ALA A 65 3.58 1.58 -15.89
C ALA A 65 4.55 2.50 -16.65
N PRO A 66 4.35 2.73 -17.96
CA PRO A 66 5.25 3.54 -18.78
C PRO A 66 5.52 4.94 -18.24
N THR A 67 4.57 5.58 -17.55
CA THR A 67 4.78 6.90 -16.91
C THR A 67 5.93 6.92 -15.89
N ARG A 68 6.37 5.77 -15.40
CA ARG A 68 7.48 5.66 -14.44
C ARG A 68 8.83 5.52 -15.09
N TYR A 69 8.96 5.08 -16.33
CA TYR A 69 10.27 4.84 -16.96
C TYR A 69 10.41 5.49 -18.35
N ARG A 70 9.38 6.20 -18.83
CA ARG A 70 9.41 6.95 -20.09
C ARG A 70 9.06 8.42 -19.86
N GLU A 71 9.89 9.29 -20.42
CA GLU A 71 9.77 10.75 -20.32
C GLU A 71 8.47 11.27 -20.94
N ASP A 72 8.07 10.69 -22.07
CA ASP A 72 6.95 11.12 -22.92
C ASP A 72 5.60 10.47 -22.56
N SER A 73 5.59 9.36 -21.83
CA SER A 73 4.36 8.58 -21.62
C SER A 73 3.60 9.00 -20.38
N LYS A 74 2.29 9.23 -20.49
CA LYS A 74 1.39 9.43 -19.33
C LYS A 74 0.65 8.16 -18.90
N GLN A 75 0.97 7.02 -19.51
CA GLN A 75 0.25 5.78 -19.29
C GLN A 75 0.51 5.22 -17.89
N THR A 76 -0.57 4.95 -17.16
CA THR A 76 -0.62 4.35 -15.84
C THR A 76 -1.30 2.99 -15.90
N ILE A 77 -1.15 2.17 -14.86
CA ILE A 77 -2.04 1.03 -14.60
C ILE A 77 -3.39 1.62 -14.17
N LEU A 78 -4.47 1.13 -14.79
CA LEU A 78 -5.83 1.61 -14.57
C LEU A 78 -6.73 0.42 -14.23
N LEU A 79 -7.26 0.40 -13.02
CA LEU A 79 -8.16 -0.64 -12.53
C LEU A 79 -9.46 -0.02 -12.00
N PRO A 80 -10.60 -0.72 -12.08
CA PRO A 80 -11.80 -0.31 -11.36
C PRO A 80 -11.51 -0.15 -9.87
N ASP A 81 -12.00 0.92 -9.26
CA ASP A 81 -11.92 1.10 -7.81
C ASP A 81 -13.06 0.35 -7.12
N PRO A 82 -12.78 -0.77 -6.42
CA PRO A 82 -13.83 -1.60 -5.82
C PRO A 82 -14.59 -0.87 -4.70
N ASN A 83 -14.00 0.16 -4.10
CA ASN A 83 -14.63 0.93 -3.03
C ASN A 83 -15.36 2.18 -3.55
N GLY A 84 -15.19 2.52 -4.83
CA GLY A 84 -15.83 3.70 -5.43
C GLY A 84 -15.43 5.04 -4.79
N ILE A 85 -14.25 5.11 -4.16
CA ILE A 85 -13.79 6.32 -3.45
C ILE A 85 -12.94 7.24 -4.32
N SER A 86 -12.37 6.73 -5.41
CA SER A 86 -11.66 7.53 -6.41
C SER A 86 -12.63 8.46 -7.16
N PRO A 87 -12.23 9.72 -7.44
CA PRO A 87 -13.13 10.69 -8.11
C PRO A 87 -13.63 10.27 -9.48
N ASN A 88 -12.88 9.41 -10.18
CA ASN A 88 -13.18 8.93 -11.52
C ASN A 88 -13.53 7.44 -11.57
N GLY A 89 -13.75 6.80 -10.41
CA GLY A 89 -14.06 5.37 -10.31
C GLY A 89 -12.91 4.43 -10.69
N LEU A 90 -11.70 4.96 -10.89
CA LEU A 90 -10.53 4.20 -11.30
C LEU A 90 -9.36 4.40 -10.33
N LEU A 91 -8.74 3.30 -9.94
CA LEU A 91 -7.39 3.28 -9.40
C LEU A 91 -6.41 3.70 -10.50
N THR A 92 -5.42 4.51 -10.15
CA THR A 92 -4.43 5.03 -11.09
C THR A 92 -3.04 4.84 -10.50
N TRP A 93 -2.34 3.80 -10.94
CA TRP A 93 -1.05 3.44 -10.37
C TRP A 93 0.09 3.68 -11.36
N GLY A 94 1.17 4.29 -10.86
CA GLY A 94 2.41 4.38 -11.61
C GLY A 94 3.20 3.07 -11.55
N PHE A 95 3.10 2.36 -10.43
CA PHE A 95 3.71 1.07 -10.20
C PHE A 95 2.88 0.30 -9.18
N HIS A 96 3.10 -1.01 -9.08
CA HIS A 96 2.59 -1.84 -7.99
C HIS A 96 3.66 -2.85 -7.58
N VAL A 97 3.57 -3.33 -6.34
CA VAL A 97 4.48 -4.34 -5.79
C VAL A 97 3.68 -5.36 -5.00
N ALA A 98 4.10 -6.61 -5.10
CA ALA A 98 3.55 -7.73 -4.34
C ALA A 98 4.67 -8.65 -3.85
N LEU A 99 4.34 -9.57 -2.94
CA LEU A 99 5.27 -10.61 -2.49
C LEU A 99 5.28 -11.77 -3.49
N LEU A 100 6.46 -12.30 -3.81
CA LEU A 100 6.65 -13.46 -4.67
C LEU A 100 7.23 -14.61 -3.84
N LEU A 101 6.51 -15.72 -3.77
CA LEU A 101 6.88 -16.91 -3.00
C LEU A 101 6.96 -18.12 -3.91
N GLU A 102 7.82 -19.08 -3.56
CA GLU A 102 7.84 -20.39 -4.20
C GLU A 102 7.06 -21.40 -3.36
N HIS A 103 6.16 -22.13 -3.99
CA HIS A 103 5.42 -23.23 -3.39
C HIS A 103 5.53 -24.46 -4.28
N GLN A 104 6.13 -25.54 -3.78
CA GLN A 104 6.30 -26.80 -4.51
C GLN A 104 6.94 -26.61 -5.90
N GLY A 105 7.96 -25.75 -5.99
CA GLY A 105 8.67 -25.44 -7.25
C GLY A 105 7.91 -24.50 -8.20
N THR A 106 6.78 -23.92 -7.76
CA THR A 106 6.01 -22.95 -8.54
C THR A 106 6.02 -21.57 -7.87
N GLU A 107 6.34 -20.53 -8.64
CA GLU A 107 6.24 -19.15 -8.16
C GLU A 107 4.79 -18.66 -8.14
N VAL A 108 4.40 -18.05 -7.02
CA VAL A 108 3.09 -17.46 -6.81
C VAL A 108 3.22 -16.06 -6.20
N VAL A 109 2.21 -15.23 -6.45
CA VAL A 109 2.16 -13.85 -5.99
C VAL A 109 1.13 -13.73 -4.86
N PHE A 110 1.61 -13.28 -3.71
CA PHE A 110 0.76 -12.89 -2.59
C PHE A 110 0.48 -11.39 -2.72
N ASP A 111 -0.71 -11.06 -3.19
CA ASP A 111 -1.14 -9.66 -3.39
C ASP A 111 -2.52 -9.42 -2.79
N LEU A 112 -2.55 -9.02 -1.52
CA LEU A 112 -3.79 -8.72 -0.81
C LEU A 112 -4.55 -7.51 -1.40
N PHE A 113 -3.91 -6.66 -2.21
CA PHE A 113 -4.60 -5.58 -2.91
C PHE A 113 -5.42 -6.11 -4.09
N LEU A 114 -5.00 -7.18 -4.75
CA LEU A 114 -5.73 -7.74 -5.88
C LEU A 114 -6.61 -8.92 -5.49
N ASN A 115 -6.07 -9.82 -4.68
CA ASN A 115 -6.78 -11.00 -4.19
C ASN A 115 -6.34 -11.35 -2.77
N SER A 116 -7.18 -11.03 -1.79
CA SER A 116 -6.95 -11.36 -0.39
C SER A 116 -7.37 -12.79 -0.02
N ASN A 117 -7.96 -13.55 -0.94
CA ASN A 117 -8.51 -14.87 -0.63
C ASN A 117 -7.56 -16.00 -1.03
N GLN A 118 -6.74 -15.80 -2.06
CA GLN A 118 -5.79 -16.81 -2.53
C GLN A 118 -4.61 -16.17 -3.25
N PRO A 119 -3.44 -16.84 -3.28
CA PRO A 119 -2.32 -16.42 -4.11
C PRO A 119 -2.67 -16.51 -5.60
N LEU A 120 -1.97 -15.73 -6.41
CA LEU A 120 -2.12 -15.70 -7.87
C LEU A 120 -0.90 -16.34 -8.54
N SER A 121 -1.06 -16.92 -9.73
CA SER A 121 0.12 -17.15 -10.57
C SER A 121 0.69 -15.81 -11.04
N VAL A 122 1.98 -15.78 -11.40
CA VAL A 122 2.59 -14.56 -11.98
C VAL A 122 1.81 -14.09 -13.22
N GLY A 123 1.37 -15.01 -14.08
CA GLY A 123 0.56 -14.68 -15.27
C GLY A 123 -0.78 -14.03 -14.90
N GLN A 124 -1.53 -14.62 -13.96
CA GLN A 124 -2.80 -14.06 -13.48
C GLN A 124 -2.62 -12.68 -12.85
N TRP A 125 -1.53 -12.49 -12.09
CA TRP A 125 -1.21 -11.20 -11.48
C TRP A 125 -0.95 -10.13 -12.55
N LEU A 126 -0.16 -10.45 -13.58
CA LEU A 126 0.12 -9.53 -14.69
C LEU A 126 -1.13 -9.22 -15.52
N GLU A 127 -1.97 -10.21 -15.81
CA GLU A 127 -3.24 -10.03 -16.52
C GLU A 127 -4.19 -9.12 -15.74
N THR A 128 -4.25 -9.28 -14.42
CA THR A 128 -5.10 -8.46 -13.54
C THR A 128 -4.71 -6.98 -13.59
N MET A 129 -3.43 -6.66 -13.80
CA MET A 129 -2.96 -5.26 -13.95
C MET A 129 -3.54 -4.57 -15.19
N ASN A 130 -4.03 -5.34 -16.18
CA ASN A 130 -4.63 -4.84 -17.41
C ASN A 130 -3.77 -3.75 -18.12
N ALA A 131 -2.45 -3.93 -18.08
CA ALA A 131 -1.50 -2.98 -18.63
C ALA A 131 -1.01 -3.44 -20.00
N ARG A 132 -1.19 -2.61 -21.04
CA ARG A 132 -0.72 -2.92 -22.41
C ARG A 132 0.80 -2.90 -22.57
N GLN A 133 1.47 -2.06 -21.80
CA GLN A 133 2.91 -1.90 -21.77
C GLN A 133 3.32 -1.76 -20.32
N PHE A 134 4.36 -2.45 -19.92
CA PHE A 134 4.87 -2.42 -18.56
C PHE A 134 6.33 -2.88 -18.55
N TYR A 135 7.01 -2.55 -17.46
CA TYR A 135 8.30 -3.14 -17.08
C TYR A 135 8.07 -3.91 -15.78
N VAL A 136 8.65 -5.10 -15.65
CA VAL A 136 8.55 -5.94 -14.45
C VAL A 136 9.95 -6.21 -13.94
N ASP A 137 10.09 -6.20 -12.62
CA ASP A 137 11.32 -6.57 -11.93
C ASP A 137 11.02 -7.51 -10.77
N ILE A 138 11.99 -8.35 -10.41
CA ILE A 138 11.90 -9.25 -9.27
C ILE A 138 13.12 -9.03 -8.39
N GLU A 139 12.86 -8.62 -7.17
CA GLU A 139 13.88 -8.07 -6.27
C GLU A 139 13.89 -8.73 -4.91
N GLN A 140 14.99 -8.53 -4.20
CA GLN A 140 15.18 -9.04 -2.84
C GLN A 140 14.16 -8.42 -1.86
N PRO A 141 13.74 -9.15 -0.81
CA PRO A 141 12.66 -8.74 0.08
C PRO A 141 12.98 -7.47 0.88
N ASP A 142 14.25 -7.16 1.09
CA ASP A 142 14.74 -5.97 1.79
C ASP A 142 14.65 -4.69 0.96
N HIS A 143 14.52 -4.77 -0.36
CA HIS A 143 14.26 -3.60 -1.22
C HIS A 143 12.87 -3.01 -0.93
N TYR A 144 12.86 -1.91 -0.19
CA TYR A 144 11.66 -1.24 0.31
C TYR A 144 10.97 -0.40 -0.76
N LEU A 145 11.75 0.37 -1.52
CA LEU A 145 11.29 1.22 -2.61
C LEU A 145 12.43 1.43 -3.61
N PHE A 146 12.21 2.24 -4.63
CA PHE A 146 13.14 2.48 -5.73
C PHE A 146 13.59 3.94 -5.84
N TYR A 147 14.80 4.12 -6.36
CA TYR A 147 15.33 5.42 -6.72
C TYR A 147 14.72 5.95 -8.01
N THR A 148 14.67 7.27 -8.08
CA THR A 148 14.24 7.99 -9.27
C THR A 148 15.31 8.96 -9.71
N GLU A 149 15.52 9.05 -11.02
CA GLU A 149 16.34 10.07 -11.64
C GLU A 149 15.50 11.29 -12.00
N ALA A 150 16.16 12.46 -11.98
CA ALA A 150 15.53 13.72 -12.36
C ALA A 150 15.00 13.64 -13.80
N SER A 151 13.86 14.27 -14.04
CA SER A 151 13.18 14.27 -15.33
C SER A 151 12.75 15.69 -15.65
N ALA A 152 12.84 16.07 -16.92
CA ALA A 152 12.42 17.39 -17.38
C ALA A 152 10.89 17.53 -17.32
N ASN A 153 10.16 16.43 -17.55
CA ASN A 153 8.71 16.42 -17.69
C ASN A 153 7.98 15.72 -16.53
N LYS A 154 8.67 14.96 -15.68
CA LYS A 154 8.07 14.21 -14.56
C LYS A 154 8.48 14.78 -13.21
N LYS A 155 7.50 15.33 -12.49
CA LYS A 155 7.68 15.83 -11.11
C LYS A 155 8.31 14.78 -10.17
N ASN A 156 7.96 13.50 -10.33
CA ASN A 156 8.38 12.42 -9.43
C ASN A 156 9.55 11.61 -10.01
N GLY A 157 10.28 12.17 -10.98
CA GLY A 157 11.37 11.52 -11.68
C GLY A 157 10.95 10.27 -12.47
N LEU A 158 11.95 9.64 -13.08
CA LEU A 158 11.84 8.33 -13.72
C LEU A 158 12.53 7.27 -12.88
N PHE A 159 12.00 6.06 -12.85
CA PHE A 159 12.61 4.91 -12.21
C PHE A 159 14.02 4.66 -12.78
N SER A 160 15.00 4.57 -11.89
CA SER A 160 16.42 4.47 -12.27
C SER A 160 16.93 3.04 -12.41
N GLY A 161 16.07 2.02 -12.32
CA GLY A 161 16.52 0.62 -12.26
C GLY A 161 17.21 0.22 -10.95
N ARG A 162 17.09 1.03 -9.88
CA ARG A 162 17.77 0.78 -8.59
C ARG A 162 16.81 0.87 -7.42
N TYR A 163 17.09 0.08 -6.39
CA TYR A 163 16.29 -0.05 -5.18
C TYR A 163 17.06 0.37 -3.93
N PHE A 164 16.32 0.69 -2.88
CA PHE A 164 16.88 0.96 -1.56
C PHE A 164 16.14 0.21 -0.47
N LYS A 165 16.87 -0.07 0.61
CA LYS A 165 16.36 -0.80 1.77
C LYS A 165 15.68 0.15 2.74
N TYR A 166 14.88 -0.40 3.66
CA TYR A 166 14.29 0.39 4.75
C TYR A 166 15.32 0.66 5.85
N GLU A 167 16.21 1.62 5.61
CA GLU A 167 17.32 1.99 6.49
C GLU A 167 17.60 3.50 6.46
N GLY A 168 18.48 3.98 7.35
CA GLY A 168 18.81 5.40 7.46
C GLY A 168 17.57 6.29 7.57
N LEU A 169 17.49 7.34 6.76
CA LEU A 169 16.45 8.37 6.84
C LEU A 169 15.03 7.80 6.77
N CYS A 170 14.75 6.81 5.92
CA CYS A 170 13.39 6.28 5.82
C CYS A 170 12.98 5.51 7.08
N ARG A 171 13.93 4.86 7.76
CA ARG A 171 13.71 4.21 9.05
C ARG A 171 13.60 5.24 10.18
N GLU A 172 14.54 6.18 10.27
CA GLU A 172 14.59 7.23 11.29
C GLU A 172 13.32 8.10 11.29
N GLN A 173 12.77 8.37 10.10
CA GLN A 173 11.53 9.13 9.95
C GLN A 173 10.27 8.27 9.89
N ASN A 174 10.36 6.97 10.18
CA ASN A 174 9.22 6.06 10.25
C ASN A 174 8.36 6.03 8.98
N TRP A 175 8.96 6.04 7.79
CA TRP A 175 8.21 6.11 6.52
C TRP A 175 7.22 4.95 6.36
N LEU A 176 7.63 3.74 6.76
CA LEU A 176 6.77 2.56 6.74
C LEU A 176 5.53 2.78 7.62
N ALA A 177 5.73 3.08 8.91
CA ALA A 177 4.62 3.28 9.86
C ALA A 177 3.70 4.44 9.44
N LYS A 178 4.25 5.54 8.92
CA LYS A 178 3.46 6.66 8.39
C LYS A 178 2.56 6.25 7.24
N GLY A 179 3.06 5.44 6.30
CA GLY A 179 2.26 4.94 5.19
C GLY A 179 1.17 3.95 5.62
N LEU A 180 1.47 3.06 6.57
CA LEU A 180 0.48 2.13 7.13
C LEU A 180 -0.62 2.87 7.88
N ALA A 181 -0.27 3.85 8.71
CA ALA A 181 -1.22 4.69 9.41
C ALA A 181 -2.15 5.46 8.44
N ILE A 182 -1.62 5.95 7.33
CA ILE A 182 -2.44 6.58 6.27
C ILE A 182 -3.48 5.62 5.70
N ASN A 183 -3.09 4.38 5.36
CA ASN A 183 -4.01 3.39 4.82
C ASN A 183 -5.12 3.08 5.82
N GLU A 184 -4.77 2.84 7.08
CA GLU A 184 -5.75 2.52 8.10
C GLU A 184 -6.70 3.69 8.38
N THR A 185 -6.18 4.92 8.50
CA THR A 185 -7.01 6.11 8.66
C THR A 185 -7.93 6.33 7.46
N ALA A 186 -7.50 5.97 6.24
CA ALA A 186 -8.34 6.06 5.06
C ALA A 186 -9.48 5.03 5.08
N VAL A 187 -9.25 3.83 5.61
CA VAL A 187 -10.30 2.82 5.82
C VAL A 187 -11.29 3.28 6.90
N GLU A 188 -10.80 3.83 8.01
CA GLU A 188 -11.66 4.43 9.04
C GLU A 188 -12.49 5.57 8.46
N PHE A 189 -11.89 6.44 7.63
CA PHE A 189 -12.60 7.49 6.91
C PHE A 189 -13.69 6.90 6.01
N TYR A 190 -13.36 5.90 5.19
CA TYR A 190 -14.32 5.25 4.32
C TYR A 190 -15.49 4.63 5.09
N THR A 191 -15.22 4.06 6.25
CA THR A 191 -16.22 3.38 7.08
C THR A 191 -17.16 4.38 7.75
N ASN A 192 -16.62 5.41 8.39
CA ASN A 192 -17.40 6.42 9.10
C ASN A 192 -18.18 7.32 8.13
N GLU A 193 -17.55 7.70 7.03
CA GLU A 193 -18.14 8.60 6.01
C GLU A 193 -18.79 7.83 4.85
N LYS A 194 -19.10 6.54 5.05
CA LYS A 194 -19.61 5.63 4.01
C LYS A 194 -20.85 6.17 3.33
N PHE A 195 -21.72 6.85 4.07
CA PHE A 195 -22.93 7.45 3.51
C PHE A 195 -22.59 8.46 2.39
N HIS A 196 -21.64 9.36 2.64
CA HIS A 196 -21.20 10.36 1.67
C HIS A 196 -20.42 9.76 0.50
N LEU A 197 -19.70 8.66 0.72
CA LEU A 197 -18.90 8.03 -0.33
C LEU A 197 -19.74 7.11 -1.23
N LYS A 198 -20.74 6.44 -0.66
CA LYS A 198 -21.65 5.53 -1.39
C LYS A 198 -22.76 6.28 -2.13
N TYR A 199 -23.34 7.32 -1.53
CA TYR A 199 -24.45 8.06 -2.11
C TYR A 199 -24.01 9.43 -2.61
N ASN A 200 -24.71 9.97 -3.60
CA ASN A 200 -24.39 11.28 -4.16
C ASN A 200 -24.98 12.40 -3.29
N THR A 201 -24.20 12.82 -2.31
CA THR A 201 -24.50 13.91 -1.37
C THR A 201 -23.71 15.17 -1.74
N PRO A 202 -24.05 16.35 -1.18
CA PRO A 202 -23.26 17.57 -1.39
C PRO A 202 -21.77 17.46 -0.99
N LEU A 203 -21.41 16.49 -0.14
CA LEU A 203 -20.02 16.26 0.32
C LEU A 203 -19.25 15.25 -0.52
N SER A 204 -19.94 14.46 -1.34
CA SER A 204 -19.38 13.27 -1.98
C SER A 204 -18.19 13.56 -2.87
N ASN A 205 -18.26 14.64 -3.67
CA ASN A 205 -17.17 15.01 -4.57
C ASN A 205 -15.92 15.43 -3.80
N ASP A 206 -16.09 16.22 -2.74
CA ASP A 206 -14.99 16.71 -1.91
C ASP A 206 -14.36 15.57 -1.11
N TYR A 207 -15.17 14.63 -0.60
CA TYR A 207 -14.66 13.47 0.13
C TYR A 207 -13.91 12.50 -0.79
N ARG A 208 -14.44 12.19 -1.97
CA ARG A 208 -13.71 11.39 -2.98
C ARG A 208 -12.43 12.09 -3.43
N LEU A 209 -12.45 13.41 -3.59
CA LEU A 209 -11.24 14.18 -3.92
C LEU A 209 -10.20 14.08 -2.80
N PHE A 210 -10.65 14.06 -1.54
CA PHE A 210 -9.79 13.99 -0.37
C PHE A 210 -9.21 12.59 -0.16
N VAL A 211 -10.05 11.58 0.11
CA VAL A 211 -9.60 10.21 0.46
C VAL A 211 -9.27 9.35 -0.77
N GLY A 212 -9.92 9.61 -1.91
CA GLY A 212 -9.74 8.83 -3.14
C GLY A 212 -8.42 9.05 -3.87
N ARG A 213 -7.55 9.93 -3.34
CA ARG A 213 -6.20 10.18 -3.85
C ARG A 213 -5.22 10.21 -2.68
N VAL A 214 -4.39 9.18 -2.55
CA VAL A 214 -3.44 9.06 -1.43
C VAL A 214 -2.59 10.33 -1.22
N ASN A 215 -2.10 10.94 -2.30
CA ASN A 215 -1.30 12.17 -2.22
C ASN A 215 -2.07 13.37 -1.63
N ASN A 216 -3.39 13.42 -1.76
CA ASN A 216 -4.20 14.45 -1.12
C ASN A 216 -4.38 14.15 0.36
N PHE A 217 -4.69 12.90 0.68
CA PHE A 217 -4.90 12.45 2.05
C PHE A 217 -3.64 12.60 2.90
N GLU A 218 -2.49 12.15 2.39
CA GLU A 218 -1.18 12.32 3.03
C GLU A 218 -0.81 13.79 3.23
N CYS A 219 -1.00 14.62 2.19
CA CYS A 219 -0.69 16.04 2.24
C CYS A 219 -1.39 16.73 3.41
N VAL A 220 -2.66 16.38 3.68
CA VAL A 220 -3.45 17.03 4.73
C VAL A 220 -3.20 16.39 6.09
N LEU A 221 -3.18 15.06 6.20
CA LEU A 221 -3.15 14.37 7.49
C LEU A 221 -1.73 14.16 8.02
N ARG A 222 -0.80 13.72 7.17
CA ARG A 222 0.61 13.48 7.54
C ARG A 222 1.43 14.75 7.49
N ASP A 223 1.35 15.47 6.38
CA ASP A 223 2.28 16.58 6.09
C ASP A 223 1.79 17.92 6.62
N ALA A 224 0.52 18.00 7.04
CA ALA A 224 -0.16 19.24 7.43
C ALA A 224 0.05 20.39 6.42
N ALA A 225 0.11 20.04 5.13
CA ALA A 225 0.48 20.91 4.03
C ALA A 225 -0.69 21.13 3.07
N VAL A 226 -0.47 21.97 2.06
CA VAL A 226 -1.42 22.23 0.97
C VAL A 226 -0.90 21.68 -0.35
N ASN A 227 -1.82 21.39 -1.27
CA ASN A 227 -1.48 21.09 -2.65
C ASN A 227 -2.50 21.71 -3.62
N LYS A 228 -2.38 21.44 -4.92
CA LYS A 228 -3.26 22.00 -5.97
C LYS A 228 -4.76 21.75 -5.76
N LYS A 229 -5.13 20.73 -4.97
CA LYS A 229 -6.51 20.34 -4.68
C LYS A 229 -6.86 20.54 -3.21
N MET A 230 -5.93 20.25 -2.31
CA MET A 230 -6.06 20.43 -0.86
C MET A 230 -5.61 21.83 -0.45
N THR A 231 -6.32 22.85 -0.95
CA THR A 231 -6.00 24.27 -0.71
C THR A 231 -6.35 24.69 0.72
N GLU A 232 -5.89 25.87 1.15
CA GLU A 232 -6.29 26.45 2.43
C GLU A 232 -7.81 26.62 2.55
N ALA A 233 -8.48 27.02 1.46
CA ALA A 233 -9.94 27.15 1.43
C ALA A 233 -10.64 25.80 1.64
N PHE A 234 -10.14 24.73 1.02
CA PHE A 234 -10.64 23.37 1.24
C PHE A 234 -10.47 22.96 2.70
N GLN A 235 -9.27 23.14 3.26
CA GLN A 235 -8.98 22.74 4.63
C GLN A 235 -9.75 23.57 5.66
N LYS A 236 -9.97 24.86 5.40
CA LYS A 236 -10.82 25.72 6.25
C LYS A 236 -12.28 25.29 6.22
N LYS A 237 -12.80 24.93 5.04
CA LYS A 237 -14.18 24.41 4.89
C LYS A 237 -14.39 23.12 5.69
N TYR A 238 -13.39 22.25 5.75
CA TYR A 238 -13.45 20.94 6.41
C TYR A 238 -12.61 20.85 7.70
N ALA A 239 -12.38 21.98 8.38
CA ALA A 239 -11.41 22.05 9.47
C ALA A 239 -11.69 21.06 10.61
N SER A 240 -12.96 20.94 11.05
CA SER A 240 -13.35 20.02 12.13
C SER A 240 -13.13 18.56 11.74
N LEU A 241 -13.54 18.18 10.53
CA LEU A 241 -13.34 16.83 9.99
C LEU A 241 -11.84 16.49 9.89
N ILE A 242 -11.05 17.42 9.36
CA ILE A 242 -9.60 17.23 9.23
C ILE A 242 -8.94 17.10 10.60
N ALA A 243 -9.35 17.91 11.59
CA ALA A 243 -8.83 17.81 12.95
C ALA A 243 -9.12 16.45 13.58
N GLU A 244 -10.35 15.93 13.42
CA GLU A 244 -10.73 14.59 13.87
C GLU A 244 -9.85 13.50 13.24
N TYR A 245 -9.73 13.49 11.90
CA TYR A 245 -8.94 12.47 11.22
C TYR A 245 -7.43 12.60 11.42
N ARG A 246 -6.92 13.78 11.80
CA ARG A 246 -5.54 13.94 12.27
C ARG A 246 -5.32 13.26 13.61
N LEU A 247 -6.28 13.31 14.55
CA LEU A 247 -6.19 12.58 15.81
C LEU A 247 -6.20 11.06 15.58
N ILE A 248 -7.06 10.58 14.69
CA ILE A 248 -7.10 9.17 14.27
C ILE A 248 -5.76 8.76 13.64
N TYR A 249 -5.22 9.59 12.73
CA TYR A 249 -3.91 9.36 12.12
C TYR A 249 -2.79 9.25 13.16
N THR A 250 -2.73 10.18 14.13
CA THR A 250 -1.70 10.16 15.19
C THR A 250 -1.77 8.86 16.00
N ARG A 251 -2.96 8.44 16.43
CA ARG A 251 -3.17 7.18 17.14
C ARG A 251 -2.71 5.97 16.32
N ASN A 252 -3.06 5.93 15.03
CA ASN A 252 -2.66 4.85 14.14
C ASN A 252 -1.15 4.85 13.90
N LEU A 253 -0.53 6.03 13.81
CA LEU A 253 0.92 6.17 13.67
C LEU A 253 1.66 5.61 14.89
N GLU A 254 1.24 5.97 16.10
CA GLU A 254 1.83 5.44 17.34
C GLU A 254 1.76 3.91 17.37
N LYS A 255 0.59 3.35 17.08
CA LYS A 255 0.39 1.90 16.96
C LYS A 255 1.32 1.25 15.94
N TRP A 256 1.45 1.83 14.74
CA TRP A 256 2.29 1.25 13.69
C TRP A 256 3.78 1.44 13.95
N ILE A 257 4.21 2.49 14.66
CA ILE A 257 5.60 2.63 15.12
C ILE A 257 5.96 1.46 16.04
N GLU A 258 5.12 1.17 17.04
CA GLU A 258 5.33 0.05 17.96
C GLU A 258 5.35 -1.29 17.21
N LYS A 259 4.33 -1.53 16.37
CA LYS A 259 4.18 -2.78 15.62
C LYS A 259 5.32 -3.02 14.62
N VAL A 260 5.76 -2.00 13.90
CA VAL A 260 6.90 -2.12 12.97
C VAL A 260 8.19 -2.41 13.75
N SER A 261 8.38 -1.76 14.90
CA SER A 261 9.58 -1.95 15.72
C SER A 261 9.71 -3.39 16.24
N SER A 262 8.60 -4.07 16.54
CA SER A 262 8.63 -5.48 16.99
C SER A 262 9.14 -6.43 15.91
N PHE A 263 9.01 -6.10 14.62
CA PHE A 263 9.50 -6.94 13.52
C PHE A 263 10.89 -6.54 13.00
N LEU A 264 11.39 -5.35 13.35
CA LEU A 264 12.75 -4.91 12.99
C LEU A 264 13.81 -5.34 14.00
N SER A 265 13.40 -5.85 15.15
CA SER A 265 14.28 -6.26 16.25
C SER A 265 14.65 -7.76 16.19
N ILE A 266 14.21 -8.44 15.14
CA ILE A 266 14.41 -9.88 14.86
C ILE A 266 15.40 -9.99 13.70
#